data_AF-C8X139-F1
#
_entry.id   AF-C8X139-F1
#
_cell.length_a   1.000
_cell.length_b   1.000
_cell.length_c   1.000
_cell.angle_alpha   90.00
_cell.angle_beta   90.00
_cell.angle_gamma   90.00
#
_symmetry.space_group_name_H-M   'P 1'
#
loop_
_entity.id
_entity.type
_entity.pdbx_description
1 polymer ?
#
loop_
_entity_poly.entity_id
_entity_poly.type
_entity_poly.pdbx_seq_one_letter_code
_entity_poly.pdbx_strand_id
1 'polypeptide(L)'
;MFLENLAYAMAPQAGGGGAAQGNPIMAFMPLIILFVIFYFLLIRPQQKKAKEHKEMLANLKKGDRVITGGGLYGRIVAASEEMLTVEVADNVQLKVNRNYISTLVDKKGGSKEAEKPAEKKPAKGKKQQEQAEDEKADQSSEQ
;
A
#
# COMPACT_ATOMS: atom_id res chain seq x y z
N MET A 1 42.03 38.74 -17.09
CA MET A 1 42.04 37.71 -16.04
C MET A 1 41.09 38.06 -14.88
N PHE A 2 39.78 38.25 -15.08
CA PHE A 2 38.86 38.60 -13.96
C PHE A 2 37.40 38.12 -14.12
N LEU A 3 37.08 37.19 -15.03
CA LEU A 3 35.67 36.80 -15.30
C LEU A 3 35.38 35.28 -15.34
N GLU A 4 36.33 34.41 -15.00
CA GLU A 4 36.13 32.95 -15.07
C GLU A 4 35.70 32.29 -13.75
N ASN A 5 35.65 33.02 -12.62
CA ASN A 5 35.42 32.42 -11.29
C ASN A 5 34.01 32.62 -10.69
N LEU A 6 33.06 33.26 -11.38
CA LEU A 6 31.73 33.53 -10.81
C LEU A 6 30.59 32.69 -11.42
N ALA A 7 30.86 31.92 -12.47
CA ALA A 7 29.84 31.19 -13.23
C ALA A 7 29.78 29.68 -12.90
N TYR A 8 30.56 29.19 -11.92
CA TYR A 8 30.57 27.78 -11.54
C TYR A 8 29.98 27.57 -10.14
N ALA A 9 28.87 26.80 -10.12
CA ALA A 9 28.33 26.07 -8.97
C ALA A 9 27.59 26.85 -7.86
N MET A 10 26.40 27.37 -8.17
CA MET A 10 25.27 27.30 -7.24
C MET A 10 24.39 26.09 -7.62
N ALA A 11 24.96 24.89 -7.54
CA ALA A 11 24.15 23.68 -7.43
C ALA A 11 23.60 23.63 -5.99
N PRO A 12 22.40 23.08 -5.75
CA PRO A 12 21.91 22.91 -4.39
C PRO A 12 22.90 22.01 -3.63
N GLN A 13 23.64 22.63 -2.71
CA GLN A 13 24.49 21.93 -1.76
C GLN A 13 23.57 21.14 -0.83
N ALA A 14 23.23 19.93 -1.26
CA ALA A 14 22.80 18.88 -0.36
C ALA A 14 23.88 18.78 0.71
N GLY A 15 23.52 19.16 1.94
CA GLY A 15 24.44 19.38 3.05
C GLY A 15 25.49 18.28 3.18
N GLY A 16 26.71 18.59 2.73
CA GLY A 16 27.90 17.83 3.01
C GLY A 16 28.24 18.02 4.49
N GLY A 17 27.72 17.13 5.33
CA GLY A 17 28.27 16.89 6.65
C GLY A 17 29.71 16.41 6.50
N GLY A 18 30.63 17.12 7.16
CA GLY A 18 32.06 17.05 6.93
C GLY A 18 32.65 15.65 6.95
N ALA A 19 33.73 15.49 6.17
CA ALA A 19 34.67 14.40 6.24
C ALA A 19 35.32 14.36 7.63
N ALA A 20 34.62 13.78 8.60
CA ALA A 20 35.21 13.29 9.83
C ALA A 20 35.42 11.79 9.63
N GLN A 21 36.64 11.33 9.93
CA GLN A 21 37.01 9.93 10.02
C GLN A 21 36.09 9.22 11.02
N GLY A 22 34.95 8.74 10.53
CA GLY A 22 33.82 8.28 11.31
C GLY A 22 33.42 6.89 10.88
N ASN A 23 33.06 6.07 11.87
CA ASN A 23 32.55 4.70 11.74
C ASN A 23 31.81 4.47 10.41
N PRO A 24 32.17 3.48 9.57
CA PRO A 24 31.58 3.27 8.24
C PRO A 24 30.05 3.21 8.26
N ILE A 25 29.44 2.80 9.37
CA ILE A 25 27.99 2.83 9.60
C ILE A 25 27.41 4.26 9.51
N MET A 26 28.13 5.26 10.02
CA MET A 26 27.74 6.68 9.92
C MET A 26 27.82 7.20 8.48
N ALA A 27 28.76 6.70 7.67
CA ALA A 27 28.86 7.07 6.25
C ALA A 27 27.72 6.49 5.41
N PHE A 28 27.21 5.29 5.76
CA PHE A 28 26.04 4.69 5.12
C PHE A 28 24.69 5.19 5.69
N MET A 29 24.71 5.94 6.80
CA MET A 29 23.50 6.47 7.45
C MET A 29 22.56 7.23 6.49
N PRO A 30 23.04 8.16 5.63
CA PRO A 30 22.15 8.88 4.71
C PRO A 30 21.53 7.95 3.66
N LEU A 31 22.29 6.95 3.20
CA LEU A 31 21.82 5.97 2.21
C LEU A 31 20.77 5.02 2.80
N ILE A 32 20.99 4.53 4.02
CA ILE A 32 20.05 3.66 4.74
C ILE A 32 18.74 4.40 5.02
N ILE A 33 18.80 5.66 5.48
CA ILE A 33 17.60 6.48 5.72
C ILE A 33 16.77 6.64 4.44
N LEU A 34 17.43 6.90 3.30
CA LEU A 34 16.77 7.02 2.00
C LEU A 34 16.07 5.73 1.59
N PHE A 35 16.75 4.58 1.71
CA PHE A 35 16.17 3.27 1.43
C PHE A 35 14.98 2.96 2.34
N VAL A 36 15.06 3.29 3.63
CA VAL A 36 13.96 3.08 4.57
C VAL A 36 12.74 3.91 4.18
N ILE A 37 12.92 5.17 3.78
CA ILE A 37 11.82 6.04 3.35
C ILE A 37 11.18 5.51 2.06
N PHE A 38 11.97 5.19 1.03
CA PHE A 38 11.43 4.65 -0.23
C PHE A 38 10.79 3.27 -0.06
N TYR A 39 11.38 2.39 0.75
CA TYR A 39 10.81 1.09 1.09
C TYR A 39 9.44 1.27 1.71
N PHE A 40 9.33 2.14 2.72
CA PHE A 40 8.08 2.36 3.43
C PHE A 40 7.03 3.03 2.55
N LEU A 41 7.43 3.95 1.67
CA LEU A 41 6.52 4.64 0.76
C LEU A 41 6.05 3.78 -0.41
N LEU A 42 6.82 2.83 -0.92
CA LEU A 42 6.44 2.08 -2.12
C LEU A 42 5.86 0.70 -1.79
N ILE A 43 6.44 -0.02 -0.83
CA ILE A 43 6.04 -1.41 -0.53
C ILE A 43 4.74 -1.46 0.28
N ARG A 44 4.57 -0.54 1.23
CA ARG A 44 3.33 -0.47 2.02
C ARG A 44 2.08 -0.20 1.17
N PRO A 45 2.03 0.79 0.25
CA PRO A 45 0.85 0.99 -0.57
C PRO A 45 0.64 -0.13 -1.59
N GLN A 46 1.69 -0.77 -2.10
CA GLN A 46 1.53 -1.93 -2.99
C GLN A 46 0.87 -3.10 -2.28
N GLN A 47 1.30 -3.42 -1.04
CA GLN A 47 0.66 -4.48 -0.26
C GLN A 47 -0.81 -4.19 0.01
N LYS A 48 -1.17 -2.92 0.28
CA LYS A 48 -2.56 -2.51 0.47
C LYS A 48 -3.40 -2.75 -0.78
N LYS A 49 -2.93 -2.30 -1.95
CA LYS A 49 -3.62 -2.52 -3.24
C LYS A 49 -3.75 -4.00 -3.59
N ALA A 50 -2.72 -4.81 -3.35
CA ALA A 50 -2.76 -6.24 -3.64
C ALA A 50 -3.75 -6.98 -2.73
N LYS A 51 -3.84 -6.59 -1.45
CA LYS A 51 -4.84 -7.12 -0.51
C LYS A 51 -6.26 -6.72 -0.93
N GLU A 52 -6.49 -5.45 -1.21
CA GLU A 52 -7.78 -4.93 -1.69
C GLU A 52 -8.24 -5.64 -2.98
N HIS A 53 -7.33 -5.87 -3.93
CA HIS A 53 -7.66 -6.61 -5.14
C HIS A 53 -8.03 -8.07 -4.84
N LYS A 54 -7.27 -8.78 -4.00
CA LYS A 54 -7.61 -10.15 -3.59
C LYS A 54 -8.95 -10.22 -2.87
N GLU A 55 -9.26 -9.26 -2.01
CA GLU A 55 -10.54 -9.16 -1.31
C GLU A 55 -11.70 -8.88 -2.28
N MET A 56 -11.51 -8.00 -3.27
CA MET A 56 -12.49 -7.75 -4.32
C MET A 56 -12.79 -9.02 -5.12
N LEU A 57 -11.74 -9.75 -5.52
CA LEU A 57 -11.89 -11.04 -6.18
C LEU A 57 -12.64 -12.04 -5.30
N ALA A 58 -12.31 -12.14 -4.02
CA ALA A 58 -12.95 -13.04 -3.06
C ALA A 58 -14.45 -12.75 -2.91
N ASN A 59 -14.84 -11.47 -2.98
CA ASN A 59 -16.22 -11.02 -2.83
C ASN A 59 -17.10 -11.18 -4.08
N LEU A 60 -16.54 -11.60 -5.23
CA LEU A 60 -17.32 -11.85 -6.45
C LEU A 60 -18.34 -12.98 -6.27
N LYS A 61 -19.60 -12.71 -6.59
CA LYS A 61 -20.72 -13.66 -6.49
C LYS A 61 -21.45 -13.82 -7.82
N LYS A 62 -22.20 -14.92 -7.92
CA LYS A 62 -23.11 -15.15 -9.04
C LYS A 62 -24.15 -14.03 -9.07
N GLY A 63 -24.41 -13.48 -10.26
CA GLY A 63 -25.35 -12.38 -10.48
C GLY A 63 -24.72 -10.99 -10.52
N ASP A 64 -23.46 -10.84 -10.10
CA ASP A 64 -22.75 -9.57 -10.16
C ASP A 64 -22.44 -9.17 -11.61
N ARG A 65 -22.50 -7.88 -11.88
CA ARG A 65 -21.99 -7.32 -13.14
C ARG A 65 -20.53 -6.94 -12.95
N VAL A 66 -19.70 -7.32 -13.89
CA VAL A 66 -18.25 -7.12 -13.83
C VAL A 66 -17.73 -6.56 -15.14
N ILE A 67 -16.59 -5.88 -15.03
CA ILE A 67 -15.74 -5.51 -16.15
C ILE A 67 -14.48 -6.37 -16.06
N THR A 68 -14.20 -7.11 -17.13
CA THR A 68 -12.94 -7.86 -17.25
C THR A 68 -11.79 -6.91 -17.62
N GLY A 69 -10.54 -7.33 -17.44
CA GLY A 69 -9.36 -6.52 -17.78
C GLY A 69 -9.26 -6.13 -19.26
N GLY A 70 -10.01 -6.80 -20.15
CA GLY A 70 -10.14 -6.43 -21.55
C GLY A 70 -11.24 -5.39 -21.84
N GLY A 71 -11.94 -4.90 -20.82
CA GLY A 71 -13.05 -3.95 -20.97
C GLY A 71 -14.39 -4.59 -21.32
N LEU A 72 -14.53 -5.92 -21.20
CA LEU A 72 -15.80 -6.60 -21.47
C LEU A 72 -16.73 -6.46 -20.27
N TYR A 73 -17.95 -6.02 -20.55
CA TYR A 73 -19.03 -5.96 -19.58
C TYR A 73 -19.82 -7.26 -19.63
N GLY A 74 -20.10 -7.85 -18.47
CA GLY A 74 -20.92 -9.05 -18.42
C GLY A 74 -21.45 -9.34 -17.03
N ARG A 75 -22.24 -10.40 -16.92
CA ARG A 75 -22.79 -10.91 -15.66
C ARG A 75 -22.17 -12.25 -15.31
N ILE A 76 -21.81 -12.45 -14.04
CA ILE A 76 -21.33 -13.75 -13.55
C ILE A 76 -22.51 -14.73 -13.46
N VAL A 77 -22.46 -15.81 -14.23
CA VAL A 77 -23.46 -16.89 -14.20
C VAL A 77 -23.00 -18.01 -13.26
N ALA A 78 -21.70 -18.31 -13.27
CA ALA A 78 -21.10 -19.27 -12.37
C ALA A 78 -19.77 -18.74 -11.82
N ALA A 79 -19.50 -19.04 -10.56
CA ALA A 79 -18.26 -18.69 -9.90
C ALA A 79 -17.62 -19.97 -9.33
N SER A 80 -16.36 -20.20 -9.70
CA SER A 80 -15.47 -21.21 -9.12
C SER A 80 -14.25 -20.51 -8.51
N GLU A 81 -13.36 -21.26 -7.86
CA GLU A 81 -12.21 -20.66 -7.17
C GLU A 81 -11.23 -19.97 -8.12
N GLU A 82 -10.88 -20.65 -9.23
CA GLU A 82 -9.90 -20.17 -10.21
C GLU A 82 -10.55 -19.49 -11.44
N MET A 83 -11.75 -19.93 -11.81
CA MET A 83 -12.44 -19.51 -13.04
C MET A 83 -13.85 -19.02 -12.76
N LEU A 84 -14.30 -18.05 -13.57
CA LEU A 84 -15.65 -17.50 -13.56
C LEU A 84 -16.26 -17.66 -14.95
N THR A 85 -17.53 -18.02 -15.00
CA THR A 85 -18.31 -18.02 -16.24
C THR A 85 -19.08 -16.71 -16.32
N VAL A 86 -18.72 -15.87 -17.28
CA VAL A 86 -19.33 -14.56 -17.51
C VAL A 86 -20.14 -14.60 -18.80
N GLU A 87 -21.39 -14.18 -18.72
CA GLU A 87 -22.27 -13.98 -19.85
C GLU A 87 -22.15 -12.53 -20.34
N VAL A 88 -21.81 -12.37 -21.61
CA VAL A 88 -21.55 -11.07 -22.24
C VAL A 88 -22.68 -10.67 -23.20
N ALA A 89 -23.31 -11.67 -23.82
CA ALA A 89 -24.45 -11.52 -24.71
C ALA A 89 -25.33 -12.77 -24.61
N ASP A 90 -26.54 -12.71 -25.18
CA ASP A 90 -27.50 -13.81 -25.15
C ASP A 90 -26.87 -15.10 -25.71
N ASN A 91 -26.84 -16.16 -24.91
CA ASN A 91 -26.20 -17.45 -25.21
C ASN A 91 -24.66 -17.44 -25.39
N VAL A 92 -23.98 -16.32 -25.11
CA VAL A 92 -22.51 -16.23 -25.17
C VAL A 92 -21.94 -16.21 -23.77
N GLN A 93 -21.39 -17.35 -23.35
CA GLN A 93 -20.72 -17.53 -22.07
C GLN A 93 -19.22 -17.73 -22.27
N LEU A 94 -18.42 -16.96 -21.54
CA LEU A 94 -16.97 -17.01 -21.57
C LEU A 94 -16.44 -17.46 -20.21
N LYS A 95 -15.48 -18.37 -20.22
CA LYS A 95 -14.70 -18.70 -19.02
C LYS A 95 -13.52 -17.77 -18.93
N VAL A 96 -13.45 -17.01 -17.85
CA VAL A 96 -12.36 -16.09 -17.56
C VAL A 96 -11.73 -16.46 -16.23
N ASN A 97 -10.41 -16.30 -16.13
CA ASN A 97 -9.72 -16.48 -14.86
C ASN A 97 -10.12 -15.33 -13.92
N ARG A 98 -10.37 -15.67 -12.65
CA ARG A 98 -10.80 -14.72 -11.62
C ARG A 98 -9.86 -13.51 -11.51
N ASN A 99 -8.55 -13.72 -11.70
CA ASN A 99 -7.54 -12.65 -11.62
C ASN A 99 -7.66 -11.60 -12.74
N TYR A 100 -8.45 -11.85 -13.79
CA TYR A 100 -8.69 -10.92 -14.89
C TYR A 100 -9.97 -10.09 -14.71
N ILE A 101 -10.58 -10.09 -13.53
CA ILE A 101 -11.70 -9.19 -13.22
C ILE A 101 -11.15 -7.89 -12.64
N SER A 102 -11.48 -6.76 -13.27
CA SER A 102 -10.95 -5.45 -12.89
C SER A 102 -11.85 -4.71 -11.92
N THR A 103 -13.16 -4.74 -12.13
CA THR A 103 -14.09 -3.93 -11.33
C THR A 103 -15.48 -4.54 -11.29
N LEU A 104 -16.15 -4.38 -10.15
CA LEU A 104 -17.57 -4.67 -9.97
C LEU A 104 -18.39 -3.44 -10.39
N VAL A 105 -19.40 -3.67 -11.23
CA VAL A 105 -20.36 -2.63 -11.64
C VAL A 105 -21.56 -2.69 -10.73
N ASP A 106 -21.60 -1.79 -9.75
CA ASP A 106 -22.78 -1.60 -8.92
C ASP A 106 -23.96 -1.11 -9.79
N LYS A 107 -25.18 -1.54 -9.46
CA LYS A 107 -26.40 -1.24 -10.24
C LYS A 107 -26.74 0.26 -10.30
N LYS A 108 -26.10 1.10 -9.48
CA LYS A 108 -26.00 2.56 -9.64
C LYS A 108 -24.65 2.85 -10.32
N GLY A 109 -24.66 3.03 -11.63
CA GLY A 109 -23.45 3.15 -12.45
C GLY A 109 -22.43 4.14 -11.89
N GLY A 110 -21.20 3.66 -11.76
CA GLY A 110 -20.05 4.44 -11.30
C GLY A 110 -19.14 3.54 -10.49
N SER A 111 -17.95 3.29 -11.03
CA SER A 111 -16.83 2.66 -10.33
C SER A 111 -16.76 3.18 -8.90
N LYS A 112 -16.75 2.29 -7.91
CA LYS A 112 -16.13 2.59 -6.60
C LYS A 112 -14.62 2.71 -6.83
N GLU A 113 -14.24 3.78 -7.52
CA GLU A 113 -12.88 4.22 -7.65
C GLU A 113 -12.46 4.83 -6.31
N ALA A 114 -11.28 4.42 -5.87
CA ALA A 114 -10.77 4.65 -4.54
C ALA A 114 -10.78 6.13 -4.14
N GLU A 115 -11.62 6.48 -3.17
CA GLU A 115 -11.51 7.73 -2.44
C GLU A 115 -10.24 7.68 -1.59
N LYS A 116 -9.27 8.55 -1.92
CA LYS A 116 -8.08 8.86 -1.12
C LYS A 116 -8.49 9.22 0.31
N PRO A 117 -7.84 8.69 1.36
CA PRO A 117 -7.71 9.42 2.60
C PRO A 117 -6.49 10.34 2.48
N ALA A 118 -6.74 11.58 2.05
CA ALA A 118 -5.87 12.69 2.38
C ALA A 118 -5.96 12.95 3.89
N GLU A 119 -4.83 12.73 4.56
CA GLU A 119 -4.25 13.69 5.51
C GLU A 119 -5.11 14.14 6.72
N LYS A 120 -4.86 13.50 7.87
CA LYS A 120 -4.86 14.19 9.17
C LYS A 120 -3.59 13.86 9.94
N LYS A 121 -2.74 14.87 10.13
CA LYS A 121 -1.75 15.03 11.20
C LYS A 121 -1.80 16.52 11.62
N PRO A 122 -1.32 16.90 12.81
CA PRO A 122 -1.25 16.20 14.09
C PRO A 122 -1.78 17.06 15.26
N ALA A 123 -2.13 16.44 16.38
CA ALA A 123 -2.11 17.13 17.67
C ALA A 123 -1.41 16.22 18.70
N LYS A 124 -0.23 16.67 19.13
CA LYS A 124 0.44 16.30 20.40
C LYS A 124 -0.59 16.28 21.54
N GLY A 125 -0.53 15.44 22.56
CA GLY A 125 0.50 14.53 23.02
C GLY A 125 0.32 14.25 24.51
N LYS A 126 1.01 13.20 25.01
CA LYS A 126 1.30 12.86 26.42
C LYS A 126 0.06 12.44 27.25
N LYS A 127 0.02 11.38 28.06
CA LYS A 127 0.99 10.55 28.81
C LYS A 127 0.37 9.13 28.88
N GLN A 128 1.08 8.02 28.63
CA GLN A 128 1.99 7.32 29.57
C GLN A 128 1.42 7.11 30.97
N GLN A 129 0.94 5.90 31.24
CA GLN A 129 1.16 5.05 32.44
C GLN A 129 -0.07 4.16 32.66
N GLU A 130 0.04 2.87 32.34
CA GLU A 130 -0.39 1.74 33.19
C GLU A 130 -0.04 0.42 32.49
N GLN A 131 1.22 0.00 32.69
CA GLN A 131 1.67 -1.38 32.55
C GLN A 131 2.59 -1.60 33.76
N ALA A 132 2.02 -2.13 34.83
CA ALA A 132 2.73 -2.77 35.93
C ALA A 132 1.69 -3.29 36.93
N GLU A 133 0.98 -4.37 36.62
CA GLU A 133 0.18 -5.09 37.63
C GLU A 133 -0.17 -6.51 37.17
N ASP A 134 0.85 -7.29 36.76
CA ASP A 134 0.71 -8.74 36.61
C ASP A 134 2.08 -9.43 36.80
N GLU A 135 2.69 -9.26 37.98
CA GLU A 135 3.83 -10.09 38.40
C GLU A 135 4.14 -9.97 39.92
N LYS A 136 3.13 -10.06 40.81
CA LYS A 136 3.40 -10.14 42.26
C LYS A 136 2.33 -10.82 43.10
N ALA A 137 1.85 -11.99 42.67
CA ALA A 137 0.88 -12.77 43.45
C ALA A 137 1.32 -14.20 43.83
N ASP A 138 2.57 -14.61 43.58
CA ASP A 138 2.97 -16.03 43.75
C ASP A 138 4.24 -16.29 44.59
N GLN A 139 4.55 -15.46 45.59
CA GLN A 139 5.63 -15.75 46.55
C GLN A 139 5.38 -15.22 47.97
N SER A 140 4.19 -15.44 48.55
CA SER A 140 3.99 -15.13 49.98
C SER A 140 3.12 -16.11 50.76
N SER A 141 2.99 -17.37 50.31
CA SER A 141 2.25 -18.41 51.03
C SER A 141 3.12 -19.52 51.63
N GLU A 142 4.43 -19.32 51.76
CA GLU A 142 5.30 -20.21 52.55
C GLU A 142 6.33 -19.39 53.36
N GLN A 143 5.82 -18.64 54.34
CA GLN A 143 6.43 -18.44 55.66
C GLN A 143 5.45 -17.77 56.61
#